data_AF-D3Z0V8-F1
#
_entry.id   AF-D3Z0V8-F1
#
_cell.length_a   1.000
_cell.length_b   1.000
_cell.length_c   1.000
_cell.angle_alpha   90.00
_cell.angle_beta   90.00
_cell.angle_gamma   90.00
#
_symmetry.space_group_name_H-M   'P 1'
#
loop_
_entity.id
_entity.type
_entity.pdbx_description
1 polymer ?
#
loop_
_entity_poly.entity_id
_entity_poly.type
_entity_poly.pdbx_seq_one_letter_code
_entity_poly.pdbx_strand_id
1 'polypeptide(L)'
;MQVYDLAALRDYWSYLERRLFSRLEDIYRPTINKLKTSLFRFYLVYTIQTNRNDKAQEFFAKQATELQNQAEWKDWFVLPFLPSPDTNPTFATYFSRQWADTFIISLHNFLSVLFQCMPVPVILNFDAECQRTNQVQE
;
A
#
# COMPACT_ATOMS: atom_id res chain seq x y z
N MET A 1 4.10 11.81 -13.82
CA MET A 1 3.56 10.64 -13.10
C MET A 1 2.10 10.50 -13.49
N GLN A 2 1.70 9.39 -14.11
CA GLN A 2 0.32 9.23 -14.62
C GLN A 2 -0.61 8.94 -13.44
N VAL A 3 -1.65 9.76 -13.25
CA VAL A 3 -2.47 9.86 -12.01
C VAL A 3 -3.23 8.57 -11.64
N TYR A 4 -3.26 7.56 -12.53
CA TYR A 4 -3.99 6.30 -12.32
C TYR A 4 -3.20 5.06 -12.79
N ASP A 5 -1.87 5.08 -12.70
CA ASP A 5 -1.04 3.96 -13.14
C ASP A 5 -1.10 2.78 -12.15
N LEU A 6 -2.04 1.87 -12.39
CA LEU A 6 -2.18 0.64 -11.62
C LEU A 6 -0.95 -0.27 -11.74
N ALA A 7 -0.29 -0.28 -12.90
CA ALA A 7 0.88 -1.14 -13.10
C ALA A 7 2.03 -0.66 -12.21
N ALA A 8 2.33 0.64 -12.25
CA ALA A 8 3.34 1.22 -11.35
C ALA A 8 3.01 0.97 -9.88
N LEU A 9 1.74 1.16 -9.46
CA LEU A 9 1.33 0.91 -8.07
C LEU A 9 1.61 -0.54 -7.64
N ARG A 10 1.26 -1.51 -8.49
CA ARG A 10 1.51 -2.93 -8.22
C ARG A 10 3.00 -3.22 -8.20
N ASP A 11 3.76 -2.69 -9.14
CA ASP A 11 5.20 -2.90 -9.23
C ASP A 11 5.93 -2.36 -7.99
N TYR A 12 5.53 -1.18 -7.50
CA TYR A 12 6.04 -0.61 -6.26
C TYR A 12 5.71 -1.50 -5.05
N TRP A 13 4.46 -1.92 -4.91
CA TRP A 13 4.08 -2.81 -3.80
C TRP A 13 4.84 -4.15 -3.86
N SER A 14 4.92 -4.78 -5.03
CA SER A 14 5.68 -6.01 -5.24
C SER A 14 7.19 -5.83 -5.05
N TYR A 15 7.73 -4.64 -5.26
CA TYR A 15 9.10 -4.31 -4.88
C TYR A 15 9.28 -4.31 -3.36
N LEU A 16 8.38 -3.66 -2.62
CA LEU A 16 8.39 -3.66 -1.15
C LEU A 16 8.24 -5.07 -0.60
N GLU A 17 7.32 -5.87 -1.15
CA GLU A 17 7.14 -7.28 -0.78
C GLU A 17 8.44 -8.09 -0.95
N ARG A 18 9.11 -7.96 -2.10
CA ARG A 18 10.33 -8.74 -2.40
C ARG A 18 11.55 -8.29 -1.60
N ARG A 19 11.72 -6.98 -1.38
CA ARG A 19 12.97 -6.43 -0.82
C ARG A 19 12.90 -6.20 0.69
N LEU A 20 11.74 -5.80 1.19
CA LEU A 20 11.56 -5.37 2.57
C LEU A 20 10.75 -6.40 3.34
N PHE A 21 9.54 -6.72 2.86
CA PHE A 21 8.61 -7.53 3.64
C PHE A 21 9.00 -9.00 3.69
N SER A 22 9.73 -9.51 2.70
CA SER A 22 10.30 -10.86 2.69
C SER A 22 11.28 -11.14 3.83
N ARG A 23 11.80 -10.09 4.48
CA ARG A 23 12.71 -10.19 5.63
C ARG A 23 11.98 -10.16 6.98
N LEU A 24 10.67 -9.91 6.97
CA LEU A 24 9.87 -9.84 8.18
C LEU A 24 9.39 -11.22 8.60
N GLU A 25 9.23 -11.40 9.90
CA GLU A 25 8.62 -12.59 10.46
C GLU A 25 7.17 -12.75 9.95
N ASP A 26 6.73 -14.00 9.82
CA ASP A 26 5.41 -14.32 9.26
C ASP A 26 4.25 -13.72 10.07
N ILE A 27 4.48 -13.37 11.35
CA ILE A 27 3.52 -12.66 12.20
C ILE A 27 3.07 -11.31 11.61
N TYR A 28 3.88 -10.68 10.76
CA TYR A 28 3.55 -9.41 10.12
C TYR A 28 2.77 -9.56 8.80
N ARG A 29 2.71 -10.76 8.22
CA ARG A 29 1.98 -11.02 6.96
C ARG A 29 0.52 -10.54 6.99
N PRO A 30 -0.28 -10.78 8.05
CA PRO A 30 -1.64 -10.29 8.11
C PRO A 30 -1.73 -8.76 8.00
N THR A 31 -0.80 -8.04 8.63
CA THR A 31 -0.74 -6.56 8.58
C THR A 31 -0.37 -6.08 7.18
N ILE A 32 0.62 -6.71 6.54
CA ILE A 32 1.02 -6.40 5.16
C ILE A 32 -0.16 -6.61 4.21
N ASN A 33 -0.86 -7.74 4.33
CA ASN A 33 -2.04 -8.03 3.51
C ASN A 33 -3.16 -7.00 3.74
N LYS A 34 -3.43 -6.62 4.99
CA LYS A 34 -4.41 -5.56 5.31
C LYS A 34 -4.04 -4.21 4.70
N LEU A 35 -2.75 -3.85 4.70
CA LEU A 35 -2.26 -2.63 4.06
C LEU A 35 -2.37 -2.71 2.53
N LYS A 36 -2.02 -3.84 1.91
CA LYS A 36 -2.20 -4.08 0.47
C LYS A 36 -3.67 -3.93 0.06
N THR A 37 -4.56 -4.60 0.78
CA THR A 37 -6.01 -4.52 0.54
C THR A 37 -6.51 -3.09 0.69
N SER A 38 -6.11 -2.39 1.74
CA SER A 38 -6.48 -0.97 1.95
C SER A 38 -5.94 -0.07 0.85
N LEU A 39 -4.72 -0.31 0.34
CA LEU A 39 -4.12 0.43 -0.76
C LEU A 39 -4.92 0.28 -2.06
N PHE A 40 -5.33 -0.93 -2.39
CA PHE A 40 -6.15 -1.18 -3.57
C PHE A 40 -7.56 -0.60 -3.43
N ARG A 41 -8.16 -0.68 -2.25
CA ARG A 41 -9.43 -0.03 -1.94
C ARG A 41 -9.32 1.49 -2.05
N PHE A 42 -8.22 2.06 -1.59
CA PHE A 42 -7.94 3.50 -1.69
C PHE A 42 -7.83 3.94 -3.14
N TYR A 43 -7.08 3.19 -3.97
CA TYR A 43 -7.01 3.40 -5.41
C TYR A 43 -8.41 3.38 -6.06
N LEU A 44 -9.22 2.36 -5.76
CA LEU A 44 -10.57 2.23 -6.29
C LEU A 44 -11.44 3.41 -5.89
N VAL A 45 -11.54 3.74 -4.60
CA VAL A 45 -12.30 4.89 -4.12
C VAL A 45 -11.88 6.18 -4.83
N TYR A 46 -10.57 6.40 -4.97
CA TYR A 46 -10.04 7.58 -5.65
C TYR A 46 -10.45 7.63 -7.13
N THR A 47 -10.42 6.50 -7.85
CA THR A 47 -10.88 6.44 -9.24
C THR A 47 -12.38 6.74 -9.36
N ILE A 48 -13.20 6.30 -8.41
CA ILE A 48 -14.64 6.58 -8.41
C ILE A 48 -14.91 8.07 -8.09
N GLN A 49 -14.27 8.62 -7.05
CA GLN A 49 -14.41 10.03 -6.65
C GLN A 49 -14.00 11.01 -7.76
N THR A 50 -13.11 10.59 -8.65
CA THR A 50 -12.61 11.39 -9.78
C THR A 50 -13.32 11.09 -11.10
N ASN A 51 -14.44 10.36 -11.06
CA ASN A 51 -15.23 9.95 -12.22
C ASN A 51 -14.46 9.12 -13.26
N ARG A 52 -13.46 8.36 -12.81
CA ARG A 52 -12.65 7.41 -13.61
C ARG A 52 -13.10 5.97 -13.41
N ASN A 53 -14.39 5.71 -13.60
CA ASN A 53 -14.96 4.36 -13.52
C ASN A 53 -14.29 3.38 -14.50
N ASP A 54 -13.78 3.87 -15.63
CA ASP A 54 -12.98 3.10 -16.58
C ASP A 54 -11.74 2.47 -15.91
N LYS A 55 -11.09 3.20 -15.00
CA LYS A 55 -9.92 2.71 -14.25
C LYS A 55 -10.28 1.73 -13.15
N ALA A 56 -11.42 1.91 -12.50
CA ALA A 56 -11.95 0.93 -11.55
C ALA A 56 -12.30 -0.40 -12.25
N GLN A 57 -12.90 -0.34 -13.45
CA GLN A 57 -13.15 -1.52 -14.27
C GLN A 57 -11.86 -2.18 -14.75
N GLU A 58 -10.88 -1.40 -15.21
CA GLU A 58 -9.55 -1.89 -15.59
C GLU A 58 -8.87 -2.64 -14.42
N PHE A 59 -8.99 -2.12 -13.19
CA PHE A 59 -8.47 -2.76 -11.99
C PHE A 59 -9.05 -4.18 -11.82
N PHE A 60 -10.37 -4.31 -11.84
CA PHE A 60 -11.00 -5.62 -11.67
C PHE A 60 -10.73 -6.52 -12.86
N ALA A 61 -10.69 -6.02 -14.10
CA ALA A 61 -10.33 -6.83 -15.25
C ALA A 61 -8.92 -7.45 -15.13
N LYS A 62 -7.96 -6.71 -14.56
CA LYS A 62 -6.57 -7.17 -14.36
C LYS A 62 -6.36 -8.01 -13.09
N GLN A 63 -7.20 -7.86 -12.07
CA GLN A 63 -7.00 -8.48 -10.75
C GLN A 63 -8.07 -9.52 -10.39
N ALA A 64 -9.14 -9.65 -11.17
CA ALA A 64 -10.27 -10.53 -10.85
C ALA A 64 -9.85 -11.96 -10.49
N THR A 65 -8.91 -12.56 -11.23
CA THR A 65 -8.49 -13.94 -11.00
C THR A 65 -7.91 -14.17 -9.61
N GLU A 66 -7.18 -13.19 -9.07
CA GLU A 66 -6.60 -13.24 -7.72
C GLU A 66 -7.64 -12.86 -6.65
N LEU A 67 -8.42 -11.81 -6.91
CA LEU A 67 -9.34 -11.22 -5.93
C LEU A 67 -10.64 -12.01 -5.75
N GLN A 68 -11.12 -12.74 -6.77
CA GLN A 68 -12.39 -13.49 -6.68
C GLN A 68 -12.39 -14.57 -5.60
N ASN A 69 -11.21 -15.08 -5.24
CA ASN A 69 -11.06 -16.11 -4.21
C ASN A 69 -10.95 -15.50 -2.79
N GLN A 70 -10.98 -14.18 -2.67
CA GLN A 70 -10.86 -13.45 -1.42
C GLN A 70 -12.22 -12.89 -1.03
N ALA A 71 -12.81 -13.41 0.05
CA ALA A 71 -14.17 -13.09 0.46
C ALA A 71 -14.38 -11.58 0.71
N GLU A 72 -13.35 -10.87 1.17
CA GLU A 72 -13.39 -9.43 1.43
C GLU A 72 -13.51 -8.57 0.16
N TRP A 73 -13.29 -9.15 -1.02
CA TRP A 73 -13.39 -8.47 -2.31
C TRP A 73 -14.72 -8.73 -3.02
N LYS A 74 -15.51 -9.71 -2.56
CA LYS A 74 -16.76 -10.13 -3.21
C LYS A 74 -17.68 -8.95 -3.50
N ASP A 75 -17.95 -8.12 -2.49
CA ASP A 75 -18.87 -6.99 -2.64
C ASP A 75 -18.25 -5.86 -3.47
N TRP A 76 -16.91 -5.76 -3.53
CA TRP A 76 -16.21 -4.67 -4.21
C TRP A 76 -16.33 -4.71 -5.74
N PHE A 77 -16.61 -5.87 -6.35
CA PHE A 77 -16.78 -5.98 -7.80
C PHE A 77 -17.96 -5.17 -8.34
N VAL A 78 -18.96 -4.86 -7.51
CA VAL A 78 -20.10 -4.02 -7.91
C VAL A 78 -19.78 -2.53 -7.88
N LEU A 79 -18.70 -2.12 -7.20
CA LEU A 79 -18.38 -0.72 -6.92
C LEU A 79 -18.37 0.18 -8.17
N PRO A 80 -17.77 -0.20 -9.31
CA PRO A 80 -17.73 0.66 -10.51
C PRO A 80 -19.10 0.90 -11.16
N PHE A 81 -20.13 0.16 -10.76
CA PHE A 81 -21.48 0.21 -11.33
C PHE A 81 -22.48 0.89 -10.39
N LEU A 82 -22.07 1.25 -9.17
CA LEU A 82 -22.94 1.92 -8.21
C LEU A 82 -23.07 3.41 -8.56
N PRO A 83 -24.30 3.96 -8.64
CA PRO A 83 -24.51 5.37 -8.96
C PRO A 83 -24.10 6.32 -7.81
N SER A 84 -24.18 5.87 -6.56
CA SER A 84 -23.81 6.66 -5.37
C SER A 84 -23.19 5.76 -4.30
N PRO A 85 -21.92 5.36 -4.46
CA PRO A 85 -21.27 4.42 -3.55
C PRO A 85 -20.96 5.03 -2.17
N ASP A 86 -20.90 6.35 -2.05
CA ASP A 86 -20.74 7.08 -0.80
C ASP A 86 -21.96 6.98 0.14
N THR A 87 -23.15 6.69 -0.40
CA THR A 87 -24.38 6.48 0.40
C THR A 87 -24.65 5.01 0.70
N ASN A 88 -23.92 4.09 0.05
CA ASN A 88 -24.08 2.67 0.27
C ASN A 88 -23.48 2.27 1.64
N PRO A 89 -24.22 1.63 2.56
CA PRO A 89 -23.73 1.29 3.89
C PRO A 89 -22.42 0.48 3.90
N THR A 90 -22.20 -0.36 2.90
CA THR A 90 -20.99 -1.17 2.75
C THR A 90 -19.77 -0.33 2.38
N PHE A 91 -19.96 0.75 1.61
CA PHE A 91 -18.88 1.53 1.02
C PHE A 91 -18.69 2.92 1.66
N ALA A 92 -19.73 3.50 2.27
CA ALA A 92 -19.76 4.86 2.79
C ALA A 92 -18.52 5.22 3.64
N THR A 93 -18.10 4.31 4.52
CA THR A 93 -16.90 4.51 5.36
C THR A 93 -15.63 4.75 4.52
N TYR A 94 -15.46 4.04 3.41
CA TYR A 94 -14.27 4.14 2.57
C TYR A 94 -14.22 5.45 1.77
N PHE A 95 -15.36 6.08 1.53
CA PHE A 95 -15.44 7.40 0.89
C PHE A 95 -15.20 8.56 1.86
N SER A 96 -15.08 8.28 3.16
CA SER A 96 -14.79 9.31 4.16
C SER A 96 -13.30 9.71 4.14
N ARG A 97 -13.05 11.02 4.36
CA ARG A 97 -11.70 11.54 4.54
C ARG A 97 -10.98 10.91 5.73
N GLN A 98 -11.72 10.63 6.81
CA GLN A 98 -11.19 9.98 8.01
C GLN A 98 -10.57 8.62 7.69
N TRP A 99 -11.24 7.80 6.87
CA TRP A 99 -10.71 6.49 6.47
C TRP A 99 -9.42 6.63 5.66
N ALA A 100 -9.41 7.54 4.67
CA ALA A 100 -8.23 7.84 3.86
C ALA A 100 -7.04 8.28 4.71
N ASP A 101 -7.23 9.28 5.59
CA ASP A 101 -6.17 9.80 6.47
C ASP A 101 -5.65 8.70 7.41
N THR A 102 -6.55 7.89 7.99
CA THR A 102 -6.19 6.75 8.86
C THR A 102 -5.34 5.73 8.13
N PHE A 103 -5.70 5.40 6.89
CA PHE A 103 -4.93 4.48 6.05
C PHE A 103 -3.53 5.03 5.76
N ILE A 104 -3.43 6.29 5.33
CA ILE A 104 -2.15 6.93 4.99
C ILE A 104 -1.22 6.98 6.22
N ILE A 105 -1.74 7.35 7.40
CA ILE A 105 -0.96 7.35 8.65
C ILE A 105 -0.50 5.93 9.00
N SER A 106 -1.38 4.93 8.87
CA SER A 106 -1.04 3.54 9.17
C SER A 106 0.07 3.01 8.25
N LEU A 107 -0.02 3.29 6.94
CA LEU A 107 0.99 2.92 5.97
C LEU A 107 2.33 3.62 6.25
N HIS A 108 2.28 4.93 6.53
CA HIS A 108 3.46 5.71 6.88
C HIS A 108 4.15 5.16 8.14
N ASN A 109 3.40 4.91 9.21
CA ASN A 109 3.95 4.40 10.46
C ASN A 109 4.55 3.00 10.28
N PHE A 110 3.88 2.11 9.54
CA PHE A 110 4.41 0.80 9.22
C PHE A 110 5.74 0.89 8.46
N LEU A 111 5.78 1.67 7.38
CA LEU A 111 7.00 1.86 6.60
C LEU A 111 8.11 2.52 7.42
N SER A 112 7.79 3.50 8.27
CA SER A 112 8.78 4.19 9.11
C SER A 112 9.48 3.24 10.06
N VAL A 113 8.72 2.39 10.77
CA VAL A 113 9.28 1.37 11.66
C VAL A 113 10.12 0.38 10.87
N LEU A 114 9.65 -0.08 9.71
CA LEU A 114 10.41 -0.98 8.84
C LEU A 114 11.75 -0.38 8.40
N PHE A 115 11.77 0.88 7.98
CA PHE A 115 12.99 1.55 7.56
C PHE A 115 13.96 1.76 8.73
N GLN A 116 13.46 1.99 9.95
CA GLN A 116 14.30 2.11 11.15
C GLN A 116 14.93 0.79 11.58
N CYS A 117 14.24 -0.34 11.38
CA CYS A 117 14.78 -1.66 11.68
C CYS A 117 15.78 -2.16 10.63
N MET A 118 15.91 -1.48 9.49
CA MET A 118 16.88 -1.87 8.48
C MET A 118 18.29 -1.39 8.85
N PRO A 119 19.32 -2.23 8.61
CA PRO A 119 20.70 -1.79 8.82
C PRO A 119 20.99 -0.56 7.96
N VAL A 120 21.65 0.42 8.55
CA VAL A 120 22.08 1.64 7.86
C VAL A 120 22.89 1.24 6.62
N PRO A 121 22.59 1.79 5.43
CA PRO A 121 23.37 1.54 4.23
C PRO A 121 24.87 1.69 4.50
N VAL A 122 25.68 0.71 4.09
CA VAL A 122 27.14 0.66 4.37
C VAL A 122 27.85 1.96 3.98
N ILE A 123 27.40 2.65 2.93
CA ILE A 123 27.97 3.93 2.49
C ILE A 123 27.76 5.04 3.54
N LEU A 124 26.63 5.06 4.25
CA LEU A 124 26.39 5.98 5.37
C LEU A 124 27.15 5.54 6.64
N ASN A 125 27.55 4.27 6.71
CA ASN A 125 28.41 3.77 7.78
C ASN A 125 29.89 4.11 7.56
N PHE A 126 30.31 4.43 6.33
CA PHE A 126 31.70 4.76 6.02
C PHE A 126 32.20 5.99 6.79
N ASP A 127 31.43 7.08 6.82
CA ASP A 127 31.81 8.28 7.59
C ASP A 127 31.87 7.99 9.10
N ALA A 128 30.94 7.18 9.60
CA ALA A 128 30.92 6.76 11.01
C ALA A 128 32.09 5.82 11.34
N GLU A 129 32.47 4.93 10.42
CA GLU A 129 33.63 4.05 10.54
C GLU A 129 34.94 4.83 10.46
N CYS A 130 35.09 5.77 9.53
CA CYS A 130 36.26 6.65 9.44
C CYS A 130 36.45 7.46 10.72
N GLN A 131 35.38 8.06 11.27
CA GLN A 131 35.45 8.80 12.53
C GLN A 131 35.83 7.90 13.71
N ARG A 132 35.28 6.68 13.77
CA ARG A 132 35.60 5.71 14.83
C ARG A 132 37.03 5.19 14.72
N THR A 133 37.56 5.02 13.51
CA THR A 133 38.95 4.58 13.28
C THR A 133 39.95 5.66 13.69
N ASN A 134 39.63 6.94 13.47
CA ASN A 134 40.48 8.06 13.88
C ASN A 134 40.55 8.25 15.41
N GLN A 135 39.49 7.93 16.14
CA GLN A 135 39.47 8.02 17.62
C GLN A 135 40.22 6.88 18.33
N VAL A 136 40.49 5.76 17.65
CA VAL A 136 41.22 4.62 18.22
C VAL A 136 42.74 4.73 18.00
N GLN A 137 43.18 5.72 17.22
CA GLN A 137 44.60 6.00 16.93
C GLN A 137 45.21 7.12 17.81
N GLU A 138 44.45 7.65 18.78
CA GLU A 138 44.93 8.47 19.90
C GLU A 138 45.03 7.65 21.19
#